data_AF-A0A948AQV2-F1
#
_entry.id   AF-A0A948AQV2-F1
#
_cell.length_a   1.000
_cell.length_b   1.000
_cell.length_c   1.000
_cell.angle_alpha   90.00
_cell.angle_beta   90.00
_cell.angle_gamma   90.00
#
_symmetry.space_group_name_H-M   'P 1'
#
loop_
_entity.id
_entity.type
_entity.pdbx_description
1 polymer ?
#
loop_
_entity_poly.entity_id
_entity_poly.type
_entity_poly.pdbx_seq_one_letter_code
_entity_poly.pdbx_strand_id
1 'polypeptide(L)'
;MTDRDRGRTDTADTADPTDQRGWSELFRTEDYWAIWLGLALIAASLIVYLPRPPAGMDASLATANATLRSEEAASPLRTVAWYEALDAKAGLKGTGEPHGKTLTRLLATPHGWRADPLHSLISDDARAAAQRAGAAAKSARRAAAAAAAREAAQTA
;
A
#
# COMPACT_ATOMS: atom_id res chain seq x y z
N MET A 1 50.02 16.78 -66.54
CA MET A 1 48.93 16.18 -67.35
C MET A 1 49.29 14.71 -67.48
N THR A 2 48.94 13.86 -66.53
CA THR A 2 47.57 13.32 -66.40
C THR A 2 47.25 12.94 -64.95
N ASP A 3 46.21 13.60 -64.45
CA ASP A 3 45.37 13.20 -63.34
C ASP A 3 44.42 12.09 -63.81
N ARG A 4 44.55 10.89 -63.24
CA ARG A 4 43.51 9.85 -63.13
C ARG A 4 44.11 8.60 -62.50
N ASP A 5 43.89 8.42 -61.20
CA ASP A 5 43.12 7.26 -60.77
C ASP A 5 42.58 7.45 -59.37
N ARG A 6 41.26 7.59 -59.30
CA ARG A 6 40.49 7.68 -58.06
C ARG A 6 40.33 6.26 -57.50
N GLY A 7 41.24 5.87 -56.62
CA GLY A 7 40.98 4.79 -55.67
C GLY A 7 40.09 5.28 -54.53
N ARG A 8 38.83 5.63 -54.82
CA ARG A 8 37.79 5.82 -53.79
C ARG A 8 37.22 4.45 -53.46
N THR A 9 37.97 3.67 -52.68
CA THR A 9 37.39 2.57 -51.92
C THR A 9 36.88 3.16 -50.62
N ASP A 10 35.57 3.36 -50.55
CA ASP A 10 34.73 2.94 -49.44
C ASP A 10 35.46 2.83 -48.09
N THR A 11 35.73 3.97 -47.46
CA THR A 11 35.62 4.05 -46.00
C THR A 11 34.12 4.07 -45.75
N ALA A 12 33.48 2.91 -45.85
CA ALA A 12 33.23 2.08 -44.67
C ALA A 12 32.77 3.02 -43.57
N ASP A 13 31.48 3.37 -43.69
CA ASP A 13 30.57 3.51 -42.56
C ASP A 13 31.12 2.70 -41.40
N THR A 14 31.95 3.34 -40.58
CA THR A 14 32.48 2.73 -39.38
C THR A 14 31.34 2.89 -38.39
N ALA A 15 30.31 2.06 -38.61
CA ALA A 15 29.37 1.70 -37.58
C ALA A 15 30.23 1.33 -36.38
N ASP A 16 30.24 2.21 -35.38
CA ASP A 16 30.90 2.00 -34.10
C ASP A 16 30.42 0.65 -33.55
N PRO A 17 31.26 -0.41 -33.53
CA PRO A 17 30.83 -1.72 -33.09
C PRO A 17 30.90 -1.85 -31.57
N THR A 18 30.85 -0.74 -30.84
CA THR A 18 30.76 -0.73 -29.39
C THR A 18 29.51 -0.04 -28.87
N ASP A 19 28.38 -0.24 -29.54
CA ASP A 19 27.07 -0.20 -28.87
C ASP A 19 26.88 -1.46 -27.99
N GLN A 20 27.93 -1.87 -27.26
CA GLN A 20 27.78 -2.62 -26.03
C GLN A 20 27.32 -1.64 -24.94
N ARG A 21 26.13 -1.04 -25.12
CA ARG A 21 25.32 -0.53 -24.01
C ARG A 21 24.86 -1.73 -23.20
N GLY A 22 25.84 -2.37 -22.57
CA GLY A 22 25.70 -3.64 -21.92
C GLY A 22 24.87 -3.46 -20.67
N TRP A 23 24.23 -4.54 -20.26
CA TRP A 23 23.64 -4.68 -18.94
C TRP A 23 24.60 -4.26 -17.80
N SER A 24 25.92 -4.28 -18.05
CA SER A 24 26.98 -3.76 -17.19
C SER A 24 26.92 -2.24 -16.94
N GLU A 25 26.50 -1.42 -17.91
CA GLU A 25 26.32 0.03 -17.73
C GLU A 25 25.23 0.29 -16.68
N LEU A 26 24.12 -0.46 -16.74
CA LEU A 26 22.97 -0.36 -15.81
C LEU A 26 23.31 -0.67 -14.35
N PHE A 27 24.36 -1.45 -14.08
CA PHE A 27 24.82 -1.74 -12.72
C PHE A 27 25.99 -0.86 -12.27
N ARG A 28 26.67 -0.18 -13.20
CA ARG A 28 27.91 0.57 -12.94
C ARG A 28 27.72 2.08 -12.99
N THR A 29 26.68 2.58 -13.64
CA THR A 29 26.25 3.97 -13.53
C THR A 29 25.44 4.20 -12.25
N GLU A 30 25.82 5.25 -11.52
CA GLU A 30 25.29 5.58 -10.19
C GLU A 30 23.76 5.82 -10.18
N ASP A 31 23.19 6.28 -11.29
CA ASP A 31 21.79 6.69 -11.38
C ASP A 31 20.76 5.54 -11.29
N TYR A 32 21.17 4.28 -11.51
CA TYR A 32 20.25 3.13 -11.52
C TYR A 32 19.99 2.51 -10.14
N TRP A 33 20.73 2.92 -9.11
CA TRP A 33 20.55 2.40 -7.74
C TRP A 33 19.14 2.61 -7.21
N ALA A 34 18.51 3.75 -7.53
CA ALA A 34 17.13 4.03 -7.10
C ALA A 34 16.13 3.02 -7.69
N ILE A 35 16.32 2.58 -8.93
CA ILE A 35 15.45 1.61 -9.60
C ILE A 35 15.58 0.24 -8.94
N TRP A 36 16.81 -0.19 -8.64
CA TRP A 36 17.05 -1.45 -7.92
C TRP A 36 16.51 -1.43 -6.50
N LEU A 37 16.63 -0.31 -5.79
CA LEU A 37 16.04 -0.17 -4.46
C LEU A 37 14.51 -0.19 -4.51
N GLY A 38 13.90 0.46 -5.51
CA GLY A 38 12.46 0.39 -5.74
C GLY A 38 11.99 -1.03 -6.05
N LEU A 39 12.68 -1.75 -6.92
CA LEU A 39 12.40 -3.15 -7.26
C LEU A 39 12.57 -4.05 -6.03
N ALA A 40 13.64 -3.88 -5.26
CA ALA A 40 13.90 -4.62 -4.04
C ALA A 40 12.81 -4.38 -2.99
N LEU A 41 12.33 -3.14 -2.85
CA LEU A 41 11.25 -2.79 -1.93
C LEU A 41 9.92 -3.47 -2.33
N ILE A 42 9.60 -3.49 -3.63
CA ILE A 42 8.42 -4.19 -4.15
C ILE A 42 8.55 -5.70 -3.91
N ALA A 43 9.71 -6.29 -4.25
CA ALA A 43 9.97 -7.71 -4.04
C ALA A 43 9.87 -8.10 -2.56
N ALA A 44 10.48 -7.32 -1.66
CA ALA A 44 10.38 -7.53 -0.22
C ALA A 44 8.93 -7.44 0.27
N SER A 45 8.16 -6.46 -0.23
CA SER A 45 6.74 -6.31 0.12
C SER A 45 5.93 -7.53 -0.31
N LEU A 46 6.14 -8.04 -1.53
CA LEU A 46 5.49 -9.25 -2.02
C LEU A 46 5.84 -10.47 -1.16
N ILE A 47 7.11 -10.65 -0.81
CA ILE A 47 7.56 -11.76 0.04
C ILE A 47 6.92 -11.71 1.43
N VAL A 48 6.66 -10.53 1.98
CA VAL A 48 6.02 -10.41 3.29
C VAL A 48 4.51 -10.69 3.22
N TYR A 49 3.81 -10.12 2.23
CA TYR A 49 2.35 -10.14 2.16
C TYR A 49 1.76 -11.36 1.43
N LEU A 50 2.41 -11.87 0.38
CA LEU A 50 1.86 -12.93 -0.47
C LEU A 50 1.75 -14.31 0.21
N PRO A 51 2.73 -14.79 1.00
CA PRO A 51 2.62 -16.09 1.66
C PRO A 51 1.81 -16.05 2.97
N ARG A 52 1.32 -14.88 3.38
CA ARG A 52 0.61 -14.69 4.65
C ARG A 52 -0.74 -14.00 4.44
N PRO A 53 -1.71 -14.66 3.78
CA PRO A 53 -3.07 -14.15 3.77
C PRO A 53 -3.60 -14.04 5.22
N PRO A 54 -4.41 -13.02 5.53
CA PRO A 54 -5.02 -12.89 6.84
C PRO A 54 -5.85 -14.15 7.17
N ALA A 55 -5.79 -14.58 8.43
CA ALA A 55 -6.40 -15.84 8.84
C ALA A 55 -7.92 -15.84 8.57
N GLY A 56 -8.44 -16.88 7.94
CA GLY A 56 -9.87 -17.00 7.64
C GLY A 56 -10.37 -16.12 6.48
N MET A 57 -9.47 -15.46 5.73
CA MET A 57 -9.82 -14.60 4.59
C MET A 57 -10.73 -15.29 3.58
N ASP A 58 -10.42 -16.52 3.19
CA ASP A 58 -11.21 -17.24 2.18
C ASP A 58 -12.63 -17.52 2.65
N ALA A 59 -12.79 -17.91 3.92
CA ALA A 59 -14.10 -18.16 4.52
C ALA A 59 -14.92 -16.86 4.64
N SER A 60 -14.32 -15.80 5.17
CA SER A 60 -14.98 -14.50 5.31
C SER A 60 -15.32 -13.87 3.96
N LEU A 61 -14.45 -14.00 2.96
CA LEU A 61 -14.70 -13.56 1.58
C LEU A 61 -15.79 -14.40 0.92
N ALA A 62 -15.78 -15.71 1.09
CA ALA A 62 -16.82 -16.58 0.55
C ALA A 62 -18.19 -16.23 1.11
N THR A 63 -18.30 -16.06 2.43
CA THR A 63 -19.54 -15.64 3.10
C THR A 63 -19.99 -14.26 2.62
N ALA A 64 -19.11 -13.25 2.63
CA ALA A 64 -19.46 -11.90 2.19
C ALA A 64 -19.89 -11.87 0.71
N ASN A 65 -19.16 -12.56 -0.19
CA ASN A 65 -19.51 -12.62 -1.60
C ASN A 65 -20.80 -13.41 -1.85
N ALA A 66 -21.10 -14.43 -1.05
CA ALA A 66 -22.37 -15.16 -1.14
C ALA A 66 -23.54 -14.24 -0.80
N THR A 67 -23.44 -13.47 0.29
CA THR A 67 -24.46 -12.48 0.68
C THR A 67 -24.60 -11.38 -0.38
N LEU A 68 -23.50 -10.84 -0.90
CA LEU A 68 -23.55 -9.80 -1.94
C LEU A 68 -24.28 -10.31 -3.20
N ARG A 69 -23.97 -11.54 -3.66
CA ARG A 69 -24.62 -12.12 -4.83
C ARG A 69 -26.09 -12.46 -4.59
N SER A 70 -26.45 -12.97 -3.40
CA SER A 70 -27.85 -13.29 -3.10
C SER A 70 -28.70 -12.03 -3.06
N GLU A 71 -28.18 -10.95 -2.46
CA GLU A 71 -28.87 -9.67 -2.36
C GLU A 71 -28.96 -8.97 -3.74
N GLU A 72 -27.89 -8.99 -4.54
CA GLU A 72 -27.89 -8.44 -5.92
C GLU A 72 -28.85 -9.17 -6.86
N ALA A 73 -29.05 -10.48 -6.67
CA ALA A 73 -30.00 -11.26 -7.45
C ALA A 73 -31.44 -11.11 -6.94
N ALA A 74 -31.63 -10.94 -5.63
CA ALA A 74 -32.94 -10.84 -5.01
C ALA A 74 -33.56 -9.45 -5.10
N SER A 75 -32.76 -8.39 -5.14
CA SER A 75 -33.28 -7.03 -5.15
C SER A 75 -32.46 -6.06 -6.01
N PRO A 76 -33.11 -5.17 -6.77
CA PRO A 76 -32.43 -4.10 -7.50
C PRO A 76 -31.88 -2.99 -6.58
N LEU A 77 -32.24 -3.00 -5.29
CA LEU A 77 -31.82 -2.02 -4.29
C LEU A 77 -30.85 -2.66 -3.28
N ARG A 78 -29.81 -1.93 -2.87
CA ARG A 78 -28.80 -2.41 -1.89
C ARG A 78 -29.35 -2.33 -0.47
N THR A 79 -29.44 -3.48 0.20
CA THR A 79 -29.97 -3.61 1.56
C THR A 79 -28.92 -3.31 2.63
N VAL A 80 -29.33 -3.15 3.89
CA VAL A 80 -28.39 -2.99 5.03
C VAL A 80 -27.44 -4.18 5.11
N ALA A 81 -27.96 -5.40 4.89
CA ALA A 81 -27.15 -6.63 4.84
C ALA A 81 -26.09 -6.60 3.73
N TRP A 82 -26.41 -6.02 2.56
CA TRP A 82 -25.45 -5.81 1.48
C TRP A 82 -24.30 -4.88 1.92
N TYR A 83 -24.61 -3.77 2.60
CA TYR A 83 -23.57 -2.86 3.13
C TYR A 83 -22.74 -3.49 4.24
N GLU A 84 -23.32 -4.28 5.13
CA GLU A 84 -22.58 -5.00 6.17
C GLU A 84 -21.63 -6.05 5.58
N ALA A 85 -22.07 -6.77 4.55
CA ALA A 85 -21.22 -7.71 3.82
C ALA A 85 -20.08 -6.99 3.06
N LEU A 86 -20.36 -5.81 2.50
CA LEU A 86 -19.35 -4.97 1.87
C LEU A 86 -18.32 -4.46 2.88
N ASP A 87 -18.76 -3.96 4.04
CA ASP A 87 -17.88 -3.48 5.09
C ASP A 87 -17.03 -4.60 5.68
N ALA A 88 -17.59 -5.79 5.87
CA ALA A 88 -16.86 -6.98 6.30
C ALA A 88 -15.76 -7.35 5.29
N LYS A 89 -16.07 -7.31 3.99
CA LYS A 89 -15.09 -7.51 2.91
C LYS A 89 -14.01 -6.42 2.89
N ALA A 90 -14.39 -5.16 3.07
CA ALA A 90 -13.47 -4.02 3.10
C ALA A 90 -12.59 -4.00 4.36
N GLY A 91 -13.01 -4.67 5.44
CA GLY A 91 -12.25 -4.84 6.68
C GLY A 91 -11.09 -5.84 6.56
N LEU A 92 -11.14 -6.76 5.59
CA LEU A 92 -10.08 -7.73 5.32
C LEU A 92 -8.90 -7.05 4.60
N LYS A 93 -7.97 -6.49 5.37
CA LYS A 93 -6.78 -5.77 4.86
C LYS A 93 -5.50 -6.31 5.50
N GLY A 94 -4.49 -6.58 4.70
CA GLY A 94 -3.16 -6.98 5.19
C GLY A 94 -2.52 -5.95 6.14
N THR A 95 -2.85 -4.67 6.02
CA THR A 95 -2.39 -3.62 6.96
C THR A 95 -2.97 -3.77 8.37
N GLY A 96 -4.11 -4.46 8.52
CA GLY A 96 -4.74 -4.74 9.81
C GLY A 96 -4.03 -5.82 10.63
N GLU A 97 -3.20 -6.63 9.97
CA GLU A 97 -2.44 -7.73 10.58
C GLU A 97 -1.29 -7.23 11.46
N PRO A 98 -0.82 -8.04 12.44
CA PRO A 98 0.28 -7.65 13.34
C PRO A 98 1.56 -7.24 12.60
N HIS A 99 1.90 -7.92 11.50
CA HIS A 99 3.07 -7.60 10.68
C HIS A 99 2.87 -6.30 9.90
N GLY A 100 1.67 -6.08 9.33
CA GLY A 100 1.31 -4.82 8.66
C GLY A 100 1.42 -3.62 9.61
N LYS A 101 0.87 -3.74 10.82
CA LYS A 101 0.98 -2.70 11.87
C LYS A 101 2.43 -2.42 12.28
N THR A 102 3.27 -3.44 12.32
CA THR A 102 4.70 -3.28 12.66
C THR A 102 5.45 -2.55 11.55
N LEU A 103 5.23 -2.92 10.29
CA LEU A 103 5.82 -2.24 9.13
C LEU A 103 5.33 -0.79 9.02
N THR A 104 4.03 -0.54 9.21
CA THR A 104 3.49 0.84 9.23
C THR A 104 4.13 1.67 10.33
N ARG A 105 4.39 1.10 11.52
CA ARG A 105 5.07 1.82 12.59
C ARG A 105 6.53 2.12 12.24
N LEU A 106 7.22 1.18 11.59
CA LEU A 106 8.62 1.34 11.20
C LEU A 106 8.79 2.39 10.09
N LEU A 107 7.88 2.41 9.11
CA LEU A 107 7.88 3.35 8.00
C LEU A 107 7.10 4.64 8.30
N ALA A 108 6.54 4.77 9.51
CA ALA A 108 5.83 5.98 9.90
C ALA A 108 6.80 7.16 9.92
N THR A 109 6.36 8.29 9.39
CA THR A 109 7.12 9.53 9.52
C THR A 109 7.24 9.92 11.01
N PRO A 110 8.40 10.47 11.42
CA PRO A 110 8.55 10.97 12.78
C PRO A 110 7.49 12.03 13.05
N HIS A 111 6.94 12.01 14.25
CA HIS A 111 5.91 12.97 14.63
C HIS A 111 6.48 14.39 14.72
N GLY A 112 5.60 15.38 14.54
CA GLY A 112 5.97 16.80 14.62
C GLY A 112 6.52 17.18 15.99
N TRP A 113 7.42 18.17 15.99
CA TRP A 113 7.99 18.75 17.20
C TRP A 113 6.92 19.54 17.95
N ARG A 114 6.90 19.42 19.28
CA ARG A 114 6.07 20.24 20.15
C ARG A 114 6.84 21.48 20.58
N ALA A 115 6.11 22.50 21.05
CA ALA A 115 6.69 23.74 21.54
C ALA A 115 7.71 23.53 22.66
N ASP A 116 7.51 22.47 23.46
CA ASP A 116 8.49 21.99 24.42
C ASP A 116 9.27 20.79 23.84
N PRO A 117 10.60 20.90 23.68
CA PRO A 117 11.44 19.83 23.14
C PRO A 117 11.51 18.61 24.06
N LEU A 118 11.44 18.77 25.39
CA LEU A 118 11.47 17.63 26.31
C LEU A 118 10.22 16.77 26.15
N HIS A 119 9.06 17.41 25.98
CA HIS A 119 7.79 16.73 25.70
C HIS A 119 7.69 16.14 24.27
N SER A 120 8.66 16.43 23.41
CA SER A 120 8.79 15.82 22.08
C SER A 120 9.65 14.56 22.12
N LEU A 121 10.63 14.52 23.02
CA LEU A 121 11.57 13.40 23.16
C LEU A 121 11.08 12.33 24.14
N ILE A 122 10.31 12.71 25.16
CA ILE A 122 9.83 11.81 26.21
C ILE A 122 8.30 11.80 26.21
N SER A 123 7.72 10.61 26.11
CA SER A 123 6.31 10.37 26.37
C SER A 123 6.14 9.88 27.81
N ASP A 124 5.42 10.63 28.64
CA ASP A 124 5.06 10.17 29.98
C ASP A 124 3.86 9.19 29.92
N ASP A 125 3.82 8.25 30.87
CA ASP A 125 2.79 7.19 30.91
C ASP A 125 1.39 7.76 31.12
N ALA A 126 1.23 8.83 31.90
CA ALA A 126 -0.07 9.43 32.19
C ALA A 126 -0.68 10.05 30.93
N ARG A 127 0.12 10.72 30.11
CA ARG A 127 -0.31 11.28 28.82
C ARG A 127 -0.56 10.20 27.78
N ALA A 128 0.26 9.15 27.75
CA ALA A 128 0.00 8.01 26.86
C ALA A 128 -1.32 7.33 27.24
N ALA A 129 -1.62 7.19 28.53
CA ALA A 129 -2.90 6.70 29.03
C ALA A 129 -4.06 7.64 28.67
N ALA A 130 -3.90 8.96 28.85
CA ALA A 130 -4.91 9.95 28.49
C ALA A 130 -5.25 9.93 26.99
N GLN A 131 -4.24 9.78 26.12
CA GLN A 131 -4.46 9.64 24.68
C GLN A 131 -5.22 8.36 24.32
N ARG A 132 -4.87 7.23 24.94
CA ARG A 132 -5.59 5.96 24.74
C ARG A 132 -7.05 6.07 25.22
N ALA A 133 -7.27 6.67 26.40
CA ALA A 133 -8.60 6.91 26.93
C ALA A 133 -9.42 7.84 26.02
N GLY A 134 -8.84 8.94 25.53
CA GLY A 134 -9.48 9.85 24.59
C GLY A 134 -9.83 9.18 23.26
N ALA A 135 -8.94 8.33 22.73
CA ALA A 135 -9.19 7.54 21.52
C ALA A 135 -10.33 6.53 21.75
N ALA A 136 -10.34 5.82 22.88
CA ALA A 136 -11.38 4.88 23.26
C ALA A 136 -12.74 5.56 23.44
N ALA A 137 -12.77 6.73 24.09
CA ALA A 137 -13.99 7.53 24.25
C ALA A 137 -14.53 7.99 22.89
N LYS A 138 -13.64 8.43 21.98
CA LYS A 138 -14.02 8.84 20.62
C LYS A 138 -14.55 7.67 19.80
N SER A 139 -13.94 6.49 19.89
CA SER A 139 -14.45 5.29 19.20
C SER A 139 -15.79 4.85 19.78
N ALA A 140 -15.95 4.85 21.11
CA ALA A 140 -17.21 4.51 21.76
C ALA A 140 -18.34 5.47 21.36
N ARG A 141 -18.08 6.78 21.36
CA ARG A 141 -19.05 7.78 20.90
C ARG A 141 -19.45 7.58 19.44
N ARG A 142 -18.49 7.25 18.57
CA ARG A 142 -18.77 6.96 17.15
C ARG A 142 -19.58 5.68 16.98
N ALA A 143 -19.29 4.63 17.74
CA ALA A 143 -20.04 3.38 17.73
C ALA A 143 -21.49 3.60 18.21
N ALA A 144 -21.69 4.35 19.30
CA ALA A 144 -23.01 4.69 19.80
C ALA A 144 -23.81 5.54 18.80
N ALA A 145 -23.18 6.55 18.18
CA ALA A 145 -23.83 7.35 17.15
C ALA A 145 -24.20 6.53 15.91
N ALA A 146 -23.34 5.59 15.50
CA ALA A 146 -23.63 4.68 14.41
C ALA A 146 -24.80 3.73 14.74
N ALA A 147 -24.86 3.19 15.97
CA ALA A 147 -25.95 2.35 16.43
C ALA A 147 -27.29 3.12 16.45
N ALA A 148 -27.31 4.32 17.02
CA ALA A 148 -28.50 5.17 17.06
C ALA A 148 -28.98 5.56 15.64
N ALA A 149 -28.06 5.86 14.72
CA ALA A 149 -28.40 6.15 13.33
C ALA A 149 -29.00 4.92 12.61
N ARG A 150 -28.52 3.71 12.91
CA ARG A 150 -29.08 2.47 12.37
C ARG A 150 -30.49 2.22 12.90
N GLU A 151 -30.69 2.38 14.21
CA GLU A 151 -32.02 2.23 14.83
C GLU A 151 -33.02 3.23 14.22
N ALA A 152 -32.64 4.50 14.12
CA ALA A 152 -33.48 5.53 13.49
C ALA A 152 -33.84 5.21 12.04
N ALA A 153 -32.90 4.66 11.26
CA ALA A 153 -33.14 4.27 9.86
C ALA A 153 -33.99 3.00 9.71
N GLN A 154 -34.04 2.13 10.71
CA GLN A 154 -34.91 0.93 10.71
C GLN A 154 -36.36 1.25 11.12
N THR A 155 -36.57 2.35 11.84
CA THR A 155 -37.88 2.79 12.33
C THR A 155 -38.57 3.84 11.45
N ALA A 156 -37.89 4.38 10.45
CA ALA A 156 -38.39 5.37 9.50
C ALA A 156 -38.97 4.71 8.24
#